data_AF-A0A2W5QN35-F1
#
_entry.id   AF-A0A2W5QN35-F1
#
_cell.length_a   1.000
_cell.length_b   1.000
_cell.length_c   1.000
_cell.angle_alpha   90.00
_cell.angle_beta   90.00
_cell.angle_gamma   90.00
#
_symmetry.space_group_name_H-M   'P 1'
#
loop_
_entity.id
_entity.type
_entity.pdbx_description
1 polymer ?
#
loop_
_entity_poly.entity_id
_entity_poly.type
_entity_poly.pdbx_seq_one_letter_code
_entity_poly.pdbx_strand_id
1 'polypeptide(L)'
;MANHQSWPPNWRSATPYAEHESWSGNRWAWEFLRRNAEFQWWCDRVEELVTADARLEGEVMCSRLFHLSAYKHYAEPFHDGAPLEFMRLMRVVTHTDPEPEEYDLVMHQGDVLVKINVRHLPTQTAIDDHLRWYGNLLREAAAQISGQLPITTRPQPAKLVRYLRLLDADAEGVHQHVVGPVLYPEKAVNSDGLQRNASDWHEFIKSRIRAARRFTVEGWMSKIES
;
A
#
# COMPACT_ATOMS: atom_id res chain seq x y z
N MET A 1 11.24 -23.47 -18.19
CA MET A 1 12.08 -22.28 -17.99
C MET A 1 11.19 -21.22 -17.36
N ALA A 2 11.44 -20.87 -16.09
CA ALA A 2 10.68 -19.82 -15.43
C ALA A 2 10.96 -18.50 -16.16
N ASN A 3 9.93 -17.89 -16.72
CA ASN A 3 10.03 -16.63 -17.43
C ASN A 3 10.31 -15.57 -16.37
N HIS A 4 11.56 -15.11 -16.23
CA HIS A 4 11.89 -14.02 -15.33
C HIS A 4 11.18 -12.77 -15.82
N GLN A 5 10.04 -12.45 -15.22
CA GLN A 5 9.31 -11.24 -15.52
C GLN A 5 10.19 -10.05 -15.14
N SER A 6 10.47 -9.16 -16.10
CA SER A 6 11.22 -7.93 -15.82
C SER A 6 10.50 -7.15 -14.73
N TRP A 7 11.27 -6.64 -13.76
CA TRP A 7 10.78 -5.79 -12.68
C TRP A 7 11.27 -4.34 -12.90
N PRO A 8 10.38 -3.33 -12.86
CA PRO A 8 8.93 -3.43 -12.71
C PRO A 8 8.26 -4.04 -13.96
N PRO A 9 7.03 -4.58 -13.83
CA PRO A 9 6.28 -5.09 -14.97
C PRO A 9 5.97 -3.98 -15.98
N ASN A 10 5.81 -4.35 -17.26
CA ASN A 10 5.43 -3.39 -18.30
C ASN A 10 4.07 -2.75 -18.00
N TRP A 11 4.11 -1.51 -17.53
CA TRP A 11 2.94 -0.72 -17.13
C TRP A 11 1.95 -0.46 -18.28
N ARG A 12 2.37 -0.59 -19.55
CA ARG A 12 1.48 -0.43 -20.70
C ARG A 12 0.56 -1.64 -20.88
N SER A 13 0.93 -2.79 -20.32
CA SER A 13 0.14 -4.01 -20.40
C SER A 13 -0.58 -4.30 -19.10
N ALA A 14 -1.82 -4.83 -19.21
CA ALA A 14 -2.53 -5.40 -18.08
C ALA A 14 -2.20 -6.89 -17.86
N THR A 15 -1.50 -7.55 -18.79
CA THR A 15 -1.16 -8.97 -18.73
C THR A 15 -0.42 -9.39 -17.45
N PRO A 16 0.53 -8.60 -16.90
CA PRO A 16 1.13 -8.88 -15.59
C PRO A 16 0.12 -9.02 -14.43
N TYR A 17 -1.06 -8.44 -14.61
CA TYR A 17 -2.17 -8.39 -13.65
C TYR A 17 -3.32 -9.28 -14.08
N ALA A 18 -3.03 -10.36 -14.82
CA ALA A 18 -4.05 -11.34 -15.17
C ALA A 18 -4.72 -11.89 -13.90
N GLU A 19 -6.02 -12.16 -14.00
CA GLU A 19 -6.84 -12.73 -12.92
C GLU A 19 -6.96 -11.83 -11.68
N HIS A 20 -6.67 -10.53 -11.80
CA HIS A 20 -6.76 -9.59 -10.69
C HIS A 20 -8.15 -9.52 -10.05
N GLU A 21 -9.20 -9.93 -10.78
CA GLU A 21 -10.56 -10.06 -10.28
C GLU A 21 -10.69 -11.11 -9.17
N SER A 22 -9.83 -12.13 -9.13
CA SER A 22 -9.84 -13.21 -8.13
C SER A 22 -8.80 -13.03 -7.02
N TRP A 23 -8.00 -11.96 -7.06
CA TRP A 23 -6.94 -11.75 -6.07
C TRP A 23 -7.51 -11.52 -4.67
N SER A 24 -6.93 -12.22 -3.70
CA SER A 24 -7.22 -12.03 -2.28
C SER A 24 -6.71 -10.68 -1.77
N GLY A 25 -7.16 -10.27 -0.58
CA GLY A 25 -6.66 -9.05 0.07
C GLY A 25 -5.16 -9.06 0.28
N ASN A 26 -4.61 -10.20 0.71
CA ASN A 26 -3.15 -10.38 0.88
C ASN A 26 -2.39 -10.25 -0.44
N ARG A 27 -2.95 -10.76 -1.55
CA ARG A 27 -2.30 -10.62 -2.87
C ARG A 27 -2.28 -9.17 -3.32
N TRP A 28 -3.37 -8.43 -3.13
CA TRP A 28 -3.39 -6.98 -3.39
C TRP A 28 -2.39 -6.23 -2.51
N ALA A 29 -2.39 -6.49 -1.21
CA ALA A 29 -1.47 -5.86 -0.27
C ALA A 29 0.00 -6.14 -0.64
N TRP A 30 0.32 -7.37 -1.04
CA TRP A 30 1.65 -7.73 -1.53
C TRP A 30 2.06 -6.94 -2.76
N GLU A 31 1.19 -6.90 -3.77
CA GLU A 31 1.50 -6.20 -5.03
C GLU A 31 1.70 -4.70 -4.83
N PHE A 32 1.01 -4.06 -3.89
CA PHE A 32 1.32 -2.69 -3.53
C PHE A 32 2.60 -2.58 -2.68
N LEU A 33 2.78 -3.42 -1.66
CA LEU A 33 3.96 -3.37 -0.80
C LEU A 33 5.25 -3.54 -1.59
N ARG A 34 5.31 -4.48 -2.53
CA ARG A 34 6.51 -4.71 -3.35
C ARG A 34 6.90 -3.53 -4.27
N ARG A 35 6.04 -2.50 -4.39
CA ARG A 35 6.30 -1.22 -5.10
C ARG A 35 6.61 -0.07 -4.15
N ASN A 36 6.63 -0.32 -2.84
CA ASN A 36 7.07 0.65 -1.84
C ASN A 36 8.61 0.79 -1.93
N ALA A 37 9.10 1.99 -2.25
CA ALA A 37 10.53 2.25 -2.40
C ALA A 37 11.32 2.04 -1.10
N GLU A 38 10.72 2.33 0.06
CA GLU A 38 11.35 2.10 1.36
C GLU A 38 11.47 0.59 1.64
N PHE A 39 10.45 -0.19 1.30
CA PHE A 39 10.49 -1.65 1.42
C PHE A 39 11.55 -2.26 0.50
N GLN A 40 11.60 -1.82 -0.77
CA GLN A 40 12.61 -2.26 -1.73
C GLN A 40 14.02 -1.97 -1.20
N TRP A 41 14.26 -0.76 -0.69
CA TRP A 41 15.53 -0.38 -0.09
C TRP A 41 15.90 -1.27 1.10
N TRP A 42 14.96 -1.59 1.99
CA TRP A 42 15.23 -2.50 3.11
C TRP A 42 15.56 -3.92 2.66
N CYS A 43 14.83 -4.44 1.66
CA CYS A 43 15.13 -5.75 1.06
C CYS A 43 16.54 -5.79 0.43
N ASP A 44 16.87 -4.80 -0.40
CA ASP A 44 18.20 -4.70 -1.02
C ASP A 44 19.29 -4.61 0.06
N ARG A 45 19.04 -3.83 1.12
CA ARG A 45 19.97 -3.67 2.24
C ARG A 45 20.21 -4.98 3.01
N VAL A 46 19.20 -5.83 3.14
CA VAL A 46 19.33 -7.15 3.77
C VAL A 46 20.24 -8.06 2.96
N GLU A 47 20.14 -8.03 1.62
CA GLU A 47 21.00 -8.84 0.73
C GLU A 47 22.47 -8.38 0.74
N GLU A 48 22.75 -7.11 1.08
CA GLU A 48 24.12 -6.59 1.24
C GLU A 48 24.80 -7.06 2.55
N LEU A 49 24.07 -7.67 3.49
CA LEU A 49 24.63 -8.11 4.77
C LEU A 49 25.42 -9.42 4.61
N VAL A 50 26.71 -9.36 4.96
CA VAL A 50 27.66 -10.44 4.69
C VAL A 50 27.51 -11.63 5.65
N THR A 51 27.17 -11.38 6.91
CA THR A 51 27.08 -12.42 7.94
C THR A 51 25.64 -12.94 8.07
N ALA A 52 25.49 -14.25 8.30
CA ALA A 52 24.18 -14.88 8.52
C ALA A 52 23.38 -14.22 9.66
N ASP A 53 24.04 -13.88 10.78
CA ASP A 53 23.37 -13.26 11.94
C ASP A 53 22.84 -11.86 11.61
N ALA A 54 23.65 -11.01 10.98
CA ALA A 54 23.19 -9.68 10.55
C ALA A 54 22.06 -9.78 9.52
N ARG A 55 22.15 -10.73 8.57
CA ARG A 55 21.08 -10.97 7.60
C ARG A 55 19.78 -11.36 8.31
N LEU A 56 19.83 -12.31 9.25
CA LEU A 56 18.67 -12.72 10.04
C LEU A 56 18.06 -11.54 10.82
N GLU A 57 18.89 -10.70 11.45
CA GLU A 57 18.42 -9.51 12.15
C GLU A 57 17.75 -8.51 11.19
N GLY A 58 18.35 -8.28 10.03
CA GLY A 58 17.81 -7.43 8.97
C GLY A 58 16.48 -7.94 8.42
N GLU A 59 16.36 -9.25 8.17
CA GLU A 59 15.13 -9.91 7.74
C GLU A 59 14.01 -9.72 8.78
N VAL A 60 14.31 -9.93 10.07
CA VAL A 60 13.37 -9.71 11.17
C VAL A 60 12.95 -8.24 11.26
N MET A 61 13.91 -7.30 11.13
CA MET A 61 13.63 -5.87 11.19
C MET A 61 12.74 -5.43 10.03
N CYS A 62 13.09 -5.83 8.80
CA CYS A 62 12.31 -5.53 7.59
C CYS A 62 10.87 -6.06 7.72
N SER A 63 10.70 -7.32 8.13
CA SER A 63 9.37 -7.92 8.34
C SER A 63 8.53 -7.12 9.33
N ARG A 64 9.11 -6.69 10.45
CA ARG A 64 8.41 -5.90 11.47
C ARG A 64 7.99 -4.52 10.97
N LEU A 65 8.89 -3.83 10.26
CA LEU A 65 8.63 -2.49 9.70
C LEU A 65 7.45 -2.51 8.71
N PHE A 66 7.36 -3.56 7.89
CA PHE A 66 6.33 -3.69 6.85
C PHE A 66 5.19 -4.65 7.21
N HIS A 67 5.11 -5.03 8.49
CA HIS A 67 4.03 -5.85 9.06
C HIS A 67 3.84 -7.19 8.35
N LEU A 68 4.94 -7.85 7.99
CA LEU A 68 4.96 -9.22 7.47
C LEU A 68 5.20 -10.20 8.63
N SER A 69 4.57 -11.37 8.59
CA SER A 69 4.79 -12.45 9.56
C SER A 69 6.19 -13.05 9.42
N ALA A 70 6.72 -13.05 8.21
CA ALA A 70 8.05 -13.51 7.85
C ALA A 70 8.62 -12.65 6.72
N TYR A 71 9.94 -12.65 6.60
CA TYR A 71 10.62 -11.90 5.56
C TYR A 71 10.30 -12.47 4.18
N LYS A 72 10.04 -11.58 3.23
CA LYS A 72 9.84 -11.91 1.82
C LYS A 72 10.40 -10.77 0.98
N HIS A 73 11.32 -11.07 0.07
CA HIS A 73 11.94 -10.07 -0.79
C HIS A 73 10.93 -9.54 -1.82
N TYR A 74 10.92 -8.25 -2.12
CA TYR A 74 9.95 -7.64 -3.05
C TYR A 74 9.99 -8.23 -4.47
N ALA A 75 11.12 -8.81 -4.88
CA ALA A 75 11.28 -9.47 -6.18
C ALA A 75 10.54 -10.81 -6.25
N GLU A 76 10.22 -11.42 -5.11
CA GLU A 76 9.56 -12.72 -5.08
C GLU A 76 8.09 -12.65 -5.53
N PRO A 77 7.61 -13.66 -6.28
CA PRO A 77 6.19 -13.82 -6.55
C PRO A 77 5.38 -14.07 -5.27
N PHE A 78 4.10 -13.69 -5.29
CA PHE A 78 3.18 -13.87 -4.16
C PHE A 78 3.05 -15.33 -3.71
N HIS A 79 3.01 -16.27 -4.66
CA HIS A 79 2.76 -17.69 -4.39
C HIS A 79 4.02 -18.51 -4.10
N ASP A 80 5.20 -17.92 -4.21
CA ASP A 80 6.45 -18.63 -3.97
C ASP A 80 6.79 -18.61 -2.47
N GLY A 81 7.24 -19.75 -1.94
CA GLY A 81 7.69 -19.84 -0.54
C GLY A 81 6.56 -19.98 0.48
N ALA A 82 6.82 -19.52 1.71
CA ALA A 82 5.83 -19.54 2.79
C ALA A 82 4.64 -18.62 2.46
N PRO A 83 3.41 -18.95 2.91
CA PRO A 83 2.27 -18.09 2.70
C PRO A 83 2.55 -16.70 3.28
N LEU A 84 2.40 -15.68 2.44
CA LEU A 84 2.53 -14.30 2.89
C LEU A 84 1.36 -13.97 3.80
N GLU A 85 1.64 -13.94 5.09
CA GLU A 85 0.72 -13.42 6.09
C GLU A 85 1.23 -12.07 6.53
N PHE A 86 0.35 -11.08 6.48
CA PHE A 86 0.62 -9.82 7.13
C PHE A 86 0.24 -9.97 8.60
N MET A 87 1.06 -9.44 9.50
CA MET A 87 0.80 -9.46 10.93
C MET A 87 -0.56 -8.82 11.21
N ARG A 88 -1.55 -9.63 11.60
CA ARG A 88 -2.81 -9.11 12.12
C ARG A 88 -2.50 -8.32 13.40
N LEU A 89 -2.90 -7.06 13.44
CA LEU A 89 -2.84 -6.21 14.63
C LEU A 89 -3.90 -6.66 15.65
N MET A 90 -3.82 -7.91 16.12
CA MET A 90 -4.67 -8.44 17.19
C MET A 90 -3.99 -8.36 18.55
N ARG A 91 -2.66 -8.19 18.58
CA ARG A 91 -1.87 -8.19 19.80
C ARG A 91 -1.47 -6.77 20.19
N VAL A 92 -2.14 -6.24 21.21
CA VAL A 92 -1.75 -4.99 21.88
C VAL A 92 -0.88 -5.35 23.06
N VAL A 93 0.32 -4.78 23.13
CA VAL A 93 1.20 -4.86 24.30
C VAL A 93 1.19 -3.49 24.95
N THR A 94 0.63 -3.40 26.15
CA THR A 94 0.67 -2.16 26.95
C THR A 94 1.89 -2.19 27.85
N HIS A 95 2.79 -1.23 27.68
CA HIS A 95 3.90 -1.01 28.61
C HIS A 95 3.42 -0.11 29.76
N THR A 96 2.55 -0.63 30.62
CA THR A 96 2.02 0.08 31.79
C THR A 96 2.64 -0.40 33.11
N ASP A 97 3.86 -0.98 33.08
CA ASP A 97 4.65 -1.44 34.24
C ASP A 97 4.24 -2.84 34.77
N PRO A 98 5.13 -3.70 35.32
CA PRO A 98 6.48 -4.06 34.87
C PRO A 98 6.50 -5.27 33.90
N GLU A 99 5.36 -5.91 33.62
CA GLU A 99 5.26 -7.00 32.65
C GLU A 99 4.35 -6.62 31.48
N PRO A 100 4.75 -6.88 30.22
CA PRO A 100 3.89 -6.67 29.07
C PRO A 100 2.68 -7.61 29.16
N GLU A 101 1.49 -7.04 29.30
CA GLU A 101 0.24 -7.79 29.20
C GLU A 101 -0.20 -7.88 27.73
N GLU A 102 -0.61 -9.09 27.32
CA GLU A 102 -1.14 -9.36 26.00
C GLU A 102 -2.64 -9.59 26.09
N TYR A 103 -3.40 -8.91 25.24
CA TYR A 103 -4.85 -9.12 25.12
C TYR A 103 -5.26 -9.22 23.66
N ASP A 104 -6.22 -10.12 23.39
CA ASP A 104 -6.91 -10.17 22.11
C ASP A 104 -7.89 -9.00 22.02
N LEU A 105 -7.68 -8.13 21.02
CA LEU A 105 -8.60 -7.04 20.76
C LEU A 105 -9.84 -7.58 20.02
N VAL A 106 -10.97 -7.67 20.71
CA VAL A 106 -12.27 -7.93 20.06
C VAL A 106 -12.80 -6.62 19.50
N MET A 107 -12.90 -6.53 18.17
CA MET A 107 -13.49 -5.38 17.48
C MET A 107 -14.95 -5.64 17.13
N HIS A 108 -15.84 -4.71 17.47
CA HIS A 108 -17.24 -4.70 17.09
C HIS A 108 -17.49 -3.90 15.81
N GLN A 109 -18.70 -4.01 15.24
CA GLN A 109 -19.10 -3.22 14.09
C GLN A 109 -19.05 -1.72 14.44
N GLY A 110 -18.24 -0.96 13.71
CA GLY A 110 -18.04 0.46 13.92
C GLY A 110 -16.81 0.82 14.76
N ASP A 111 -16.13 -0.18 15.33
CA ASP A 111 -14.84 0.05 15.97
C ASP A 111 -13.76 0.32 14.92
N VAL A 112 -12.84 1.22 15.27
CA VAL A 112 -11.68 1.56 14.43
C VAL A 112 -10.42 1.45 15.27
N LEU A 113 -9.51 0.57 14.85
CA LEU A 113 -8.18 0.48 15.43
C LEU A 113 -7.23 1.41 14.66
N VAL A 114 -6.62 2.35 15.38
CA VAL A 114 -5.62 3.25 14.85
C VAL A 114 -4.27 2.91 15.45
N LYS A 115 -3.34 2.42 14.62
CA LYS A 115 -1.94 2.23 15.01
C LYS A 115 -1.12 3.42 14.53
N ILE A 116 -0.51 4.13 15.48
CA ILE A 116 0.38 5.25 15.19
C ILE A 116 1.80 4.85 15.58
N ASN A 117 2.71 4.80 14.61
CA ASN A 117 4.12 4.63 14.91
C ASN A 117 4.77 6.00 15.17
N VAL A 118 4.83 6.37 16.44
CA VAL A 118 5.39 7.66 16.88
C VAL A 118 6.88 7.83 16.53
N ARG A 119 7.63 6.76 16.27
CA ARG A 119 9.06 6.88 15.88
C ARG A 119 9.24 7.62 14.55
N HIS A 120 8.23 7.62 13.68
CA HIS A 120 8.26 8.32 12.40
C HIS A 120 7.64 9.72 12.46
N LEU A 121 7.28 10.20 13.65
CA LEU A 121 6.64 11.50 13.87
C LEU A 121 7.55 12.39 14.73
N PRO A 122 8.69 12.87 14.19
CA PRO A 122 9.72 13.53 14.98
C PRO A 122 9.33 14.93 15.49
N THR A 123 8.20 15.48 15.03
CA THR A 123 7.76 16.84 15.35
C THR A 123 6.29 16.87 15.76
N GLN A 124 5.91 17.84 16.59
CA GLN A 124 4.52 18.05 16.97
C GLN A 124 3.62 18.27 15.74
N THR A 125 4.10 19.00 14.73
CA THR A 125 3.36 19.21 13.48
C THR A 125 3.06 17.90 12.74
N ALA A 126 4.03 16.98 12.67
CA ALA A 126 3.82 15.66 12.04
C ALA A 126 2.79 14.82 12.81
N ILE A 127 2.77 14.93 14.15
CA ILE A 127 1.75 14.31 15.00
C ILE A 127 0.38 14.92 14.72
N ASP A 128 0.27 16.25 14.75
CA ASP A 128 -0.99 16.97 14.53
C ASP A 128 -1.58 16.68 13.13
N ASP A 129 -0.74 16.60 12.10
CA ASP A 129 -1.15 16.25 10.75
C ASP A 129 -1.67 14.81 10.66
N HIS A 130 -1.00 13.86 11.33
CA HIS A 130 -1.49 12.48 11.43
C HIS A 130 -2.83 12.41 12.17
N LEU A 131 -2.94 13.06 13.32
CA LEU A 131 -4.17 13.08 14.11
C LEU A 131 -5.32 13.74 13.34
N ARG A 132 -5.06 14.83 12.62
CA ARG A 132 -6.04 15.47 11.75
C ARG A 132 -6.51 14.54 10.64
N TRP A 133 -5.58 13.81 10.04
CA TRP A 133 -5.90 12.81 9.02
C TRP A 133 -6.76 11.68 9.59
N TYR A 134 -6.38 11.08 10.72
CA TYR A 134 -7.20 10.07 11.39
C TYR A 134 -8.57 10.62 11.79
N GLY A 135 -8.63 11.85 12.29
CA GLY A 135 -9.89 12.51 12.62
C GLY A 135 -10.81 12.68 11.40
N ASN A 136 -10.25 12.95 10.21
CA ASN A 136 -11.03 12.95 8.97
C ASN A 136 -11.51 11.53 8.61
N LEU A 137 -10.64 10.53 8.72
CA LEU A 137 -10.97 9.13 8.41
C LEU A 137 -12.05 8.56 9.34
N LEU A 138 -11.96 8.86 10.64
CA LEU A 138 -12.97 8.50 11.63
C LEU A 138 -14.32 9.19 11.35
N ARG A 139 -14.30 10.48 10.97
CA ARG A 139 -15.52 11.20 10.57
C ARG A 139 -16.16 10.60 9.32
N GLU A 140 -15.37 10.24 8.32
CA GLU A 140 -15.87 9.55 7.13
C GLU A 140 -16.48 8.20 7.48
N ALA A 141 -15.78 7.38 8.28
CA ALA A 141 -16.29 6.08 8.73
C ALA A 141 -17.61 6.22 9.52
N ALA A 142 -17.67 7.15 10.47
CA ALA A 142 -18.89 7.43 11.23
C ALA A 142 -20.05 7.89 10.34
N ALA A 143 -19.77 8.73 9.33
CA ALA A 143 -20.77 9.15 8.36
C ALA A 143 -21.24 7.97 7.48
N GLN A 144 -20.37 7.01 7.15
CA GLN A 144 -20.76 5.79 6.42
C GLN A 144 -21.63 4.87 7.27
N ILE A 145 -21.25 4.64 8.54
CA ILE A 145 -22.00 3.79 9.47
C ILE A 145 -23.39 4.39 9.76
N SER A 146 -23.48 5.72 9.87
CA SER A 146 -24.75 6.42 10.06
C SER A 146 -25.57 6.58 8.77
N GLY A 147 -25.07 6.10 7.62
CA GLY A 147 -25.73 6.20 6.33
C GLY A 147 -25.72 7.60 5.69
N GLN A 148 -25.03 8.56 6.29
CA GLN A 148 -24.84 9.92 5.75
C GLN A 148 -23.92 9.93 4.52
N LEU A 149 -22.95 9.03 4.48
CA LEU A 149 -22.12 8.78 3.31
C LEU A 149 -22.38 7.36 2.79
N PRO A 150 -22.30 7.13 1.48
CA PRO A 150 -22.28 5.78 0.96
C PRO A 150 -21.06 5.06 1.55
N ILE A 151 -21.27 3.85 2.09
CA ILE A 151 -20.18 2.95 2.44
C ILE A 151 -19.30 2.85 1.21
N THR A 152 -18.05 3.31 1.31
CA THR A 152 -17.12 3.24 0.18
C THR A 152 -16.98 1.80 -0.20
N THR A 153 -17.56 1.46 -1.34
CA THR A 153 -17.54 0.10 -1.87
C THR A 153 -16.09 -0.33 -2.04
N ARG A 154 -15.86 -1.62 -1.79
CA ARG A 154 -14.59 -2.29 -2.05
C ARG A 154 -14.03 -1.76 -3.37
N PRO A 155 -12.85 -1.14 -3.37
CA PRO A 155 -12.30 -0.51 -4.56
C PRO A 155 -12.23 -1.52 -5.69
N GLN A 156 -12.77 -1.10 -6.84
CA GLN A 156 -12.91 -1.98 -8.00
C GLN A 156 -11.53 -2.53 -8.41
N PRO A 157 -11.37 -3.84 -8.60
CA PRO A 157 -10.11 -4.46 -9.00
C PRO A 157 -9.42 -3.78 -10.19
N ALA A 158 -10.19 -3.40 -11.21
CA ALA A 158 -9.67 -2.67 -12.38
C ALA A 158 -9.02 -1.33 -12.02
N LYS A 159 -9.53 -0.62 -11.00
CA LYS A 159 -8.93 0.62 -10.50
C LYS A 159 -7.61 0.36 -9.78
N LEU A 160 -7.51 -0.75 -9.04
CA LEU A 160 -6.28 -1.14 -8.36
C LEU A 160 -5.19 -1.55 -9.35
N VAL A 161 -5.52 -2.27 -10.41
CA VAL A 161 -4.58 -2.54 -11.52
C VAL A 161 -4.06 -1.25 -12.12
N ARG A 162 -4.91 -0.25 -12.37
CA ARG A 162 -4.45 1.06 -12.86
C ARG A 162 -3.48 1.73 -11.88
N TYR A 163 -3.67 1.59 -10.58
CA TYR A 163 -2.74 2.11 -9.58
C TYR A 163 -1.41 1.36 -9.56
N LEU A 164 -1.40 0.03 -9.66
CA LEU A 164 -0.16 -0.73 -9.79
C LEU A 164 0.63 -0.29 -11.03
N ARG A 165 -0.05 -0.18 -12.18
CA ARG A 165 0.54 0.29 -13.44
C ARG A 165 1.07 1.73 -13.36
N LEU A 166 0.40 2.60 -12.59
CA LEU A 166 0.91 3.95 -12.32
C LEU A 166 2.23 3.94 -11.54
N LEU A 167 2.32 3.08 -10.53
CA LEU A 167 3.53 2.94 -9.71
C LEU A 167 4.68 2.33 -10.52
N ASP A 168 4.40 1.36 -11.40
CA ASP A 168 5.41 0.81 -12.32
C ASP A 168 5.95 1.89 -13.26
N ALA A 169 5.07 2.70 -13.87
CA ALA A 169 5.48 3.78 -14.77
C ALA A 169 6.30 4.86 -14.06
N ASP A 170 5.93 5.17 -12.81
CA ASP A 170 6.66 6.10 -11.96
C ASP A 170 8.05 5.57 -11.58
N ALA A 171 8.17 4.26 -11.28
CA ALA A 171 9.44 3.59 -11.04
C ALA A 171 10.35 3.57 -12.28
N GLU A 172 9.77 3.46 -13.49
CA GLU A 172 10.49 3.63 -14.77
C GLU A 172 10.83 5.10 -15.10
N GLY A 173 10.40 6.07 -14.29
CA GLY A 173 10.65 7.50 -14.53
C GLY A 173 9.87 8.07 -15.72
N VAL A 174 8.75 7.44 -16.13
CA VAL A 174 7.97 7.87 -17.28
C VAL A 174 7.20 9.15 -16.98
N HIS A 175 7.29 10.14 -17.88
CA HIS A 175 6.57 11.40 -17.72
C HIS A 175 5.04 11.23 -17.72
N GLN A 176 4.38 11.99 -16.86
CA GLN A 176 2.94 11.86 -16.58
C GLN A 176 2.05 12.07 -17.81
N HIS A 177 2.43 12.97 -18.73
CA HIS A 177 1.69 13.22 -19.96
C HIS A 177 1.72 12.05 -20.95
N VAL A 178 2.67 11.11 -20.79
CA VAL A 178 2.73 9.86 -21.56
C VAL A 178 1.86 8.79 -20.89
N VAL A 179 1.91 8.69 -19.56
CA VAL A 179 1.15 7.69 -18.77
C VAL A 179 -0.35 7.96 -18.81
N GLY A 180 -0.74 9.24 -18.73
CA GLY A 180 -2.12 9.66 -18.61
C GLY A 180 -3.05 9.16 -19.72
N PRO A 181 -2.77 9.45 -20.99
CA PRO A 181 -3.60 8.99 -22.11
C PRO A 181 -3.73 7.46 -22.20
N VAL A 182 -2.72 6.73 -21.76
CA VAL A 182 -2.70 5.25 -21.81
C VAL A 182 -3.56 4.64 -20.70
N LEU A 183 -3.47 5.16 -19.48
CA LEU A 183 -4.17 4.59 -18.32
C LEU A 183 -5.56 5.20 -18.06
N TYR A 184 -5.80 6.39 -18.58
CA TYR A 184 -7.03 7.17 -18.39
C TYR A 184 -7.50 7.83 -19.68
N PRO A 185 -7.70 7.08 -20.78
CA PRO A 185 -8.16 7.65 -22.05
C PRO A 185 -9.49 8.40 -21.90
N GLU A 186 -10.35 7.99 -20.97
CA GLU A 186 -11.62 8.66 -20.65
C GLU A 186 -11.45 10.05 -20.02
N LYS A 187 -10.23 10.42 -19.63
CA LYS A 187 -9.87 11.72 -19.05
C LYS A 187 -9.06 12.58 -20.01
N ALA A 188 -8.88 12.17 -21.26
CA ALA A 188 -8.12 12.93 -22.25
C ALA A 188 -8.72 14.31 -22.57
N VAL A 189 -10.01 14.50 -22.29
CA VAL A 189 -10.72 15.76 -22.45
C VAL A 189 -11.08 16.32 -21.08
N ASN A 190 -10.85 17.61 -20.87
CA ASN A 190 -11.21 18.37 -19.68
C ASN A 190 -12.72 18.64 -19.64
N SER A 191 -13.22 19.17 -18.52
CA SER A 191 -14.65 19.49 -18.34
C SER A 191 -15.16 20.58 -19.29
N ASP A 192 -14.25 21.39 -19.84
CA ASP A 192 -14.51 22.41 -20.85
C ASP A 192 -14.53 21.88 -22.29
N GLY A 193 -14.31 20.58 -22.49
CA GLY A 193 -14.25 19.96 -23.81
C GLY A 193 -12.90 20.07 -24.52
N LEU A 194 -11.88 20.66 -23.88
CA LEU A 194 -10.53 20.79 -24.45
C LEU A 194 -9.68 19.56 -24.13
N GLN A 195 -8.76 19.20 -25.04
CA GLN A 195 -7.77 18.16 -24.75
C GLN A 195 -6.84 18.59 -23.62
N ARG A 196 -6.58 17.67 -22.69
CA ARG A 196 -5.61 17.88 -21.61
C ARG A 196 -4.23 18.15 -22.20
N ASN A 197 -3.64 19.28 -21.80
CA ASN A 197 -2.25 19.57 -22.11
C ASN A 197 -1.32 18.78 -21.16
N ALA A 198 0.00 18.91 -21.36
CA ALA A 198 0.99 18.20 -20.56
C ALA A 198 0.94 18.56 -19.05
N SER A 199 0.65 19.81 -18.71
CA SER A 199 0.52 20.29 -17.32
C SER A 199 -0.71 19.69 -16.64
N ASP A 200 -1.84 19.64 -17.35
CA ASP A 200 -3.08 19.04 -16.83
C ASP A 200 -2.89 17.55 -16.52
N TRP A 201 -2.15 16.84 -17.37
CA TRP A 201 -1.77 15.46 -17.13
C TRP A 201 -0.81 15.31 -15.97
N HIS A 202 0.19 16.21 -15.85
CA HIS A 202 1.13 16.19 -14.73
C HIS A 202 0.41 16.22 -13.39
N GLU A 203 -0.45 17.22 -13.17
CA GLU A 203 -1.16 17.36 -11.90
C GLU A 203 -2.14 16.22 -11.64
N PHE A 204 -2.88 15.79 -12.67
CA PHE A 204 -3.82 14.68 -12.54
C PHE A 204 -3.10 13.38 -12.14
N ILE A 205 -2.05 13.00 -12.86
CA ILE A 205 -1.33 11.74 -12.61
C ILE A 205 -0.54 11.81 -11.31
N LYS A 206 0.07 12.95 -10.96
CA LYS A 206 0.74 13.14 -9.66
C LYS A 206 -0.23 12.95 -8.49
N SER A 207 -1.48 13.41 -8.62
CA SER A 207 -2.53 13.13 -7.64
C SER A 207 -2.86 11.63 -7.55
N ARG A 208 -2.92 10.92 -8.69
CA ARG A 208 -3.17 9.47 -8.71
C ARG A 208 -2.00 8.65 -8.18
N ILE A 209 -0.76 9.03 -8.44
CA ILE A 209 0.44 8.39 -7.87
C ILE A 209 0.42 8.56 -6.35
N ARG A 210 0.13 9.76 -5.82
CA ARG A 210 -0.06 9.97 -4.37
C ARG A 210 -1.16 9.07 -3.81
N ALA A 211 -2.28 8.93 -4.52
CA ALA A 211 -3.34 8.01 -4.12
C ALA A 211 -2.89 6.54 -4.16
N ALA A 212 -2.13 6.13 -5.17
CA ALA A 212 -1.60 4.78 -5.31
C ALA A 212 -0.59 4.43 -4.20
N ARG A 213 0.32 5.37 -3.87
CA ARG A 213 1.32 5.19 -2.81
C ARG A 213 0.71 4.98 -1.42
N ARG A 214 -0.50 5.48 -1.16
CA ARG A 214 -1.22 5.17 0.09
C ARG A 214 -1.46 3.67 0.28
N PHE A 215 -1.69 2.93 -0.81
CA PHE A 215 -1.83 1.47 -0.75
C PHE A 215 -0.53 0.73 -0.45
N THR A 216 0.62 1.38 -0.61
CA THR A 216 1.95 0.79 -0.38
C THR A 216 2.42 0.94 1.07
N VAL A 217 1.80 1.83 1.85
CA VAL A 217 2.19 2.18 3.23
C VAL A 217 1.13 1.73 4.23
N GLU A 218 -0.15 1.97 3.90
CA GLU A 218 -1.25 1.62 4.79
C GLU A 218 -1.55 0.13 4.62
N GLY A 219 -1.24 -0.66 5.66
CA GLY A 219 -1.55 -2.09 5.77
C GLY A 219 -3.02 -2.38 5.44
N TRP A 220 -3.26 -2.65 4.16
CA TRP A 220 -4.57 -2.56 3.53
C TRP A 220 -5.53 -3.71 3.88
N MET A 221 -5.11 -4.57 4.81
CA MET A 221 -5.87 -5.73 5.26
C MET A 221 -7.27 -5.36 5.75
N SER A 222 -7.48 -4.20 6.37
CA SER A 222 -8.78 -3.87 6.96
C SER A 222 -9.85 -3.42 5.95
N LYS A 223 -9.50 -3.07 4.70
CA LYS A 223 -10.46 -2.50 3.72
C LYS A 223 -10.92 -3.45 2.61
N ILE A 224 -10.32 -4.64 2.49
CA ILE A 224 -10.70 -5.64 1.48
C ILE A 224 -11.59 -6.75 2.08
N GLU A 225 -11.37 -7.10 3.34
CA GLU A 225 -12.03 -8.25 3.99
C GLU A 225 -13.33 -7.91 4.72
N SER A 226 -13.64 -6.63 4.95
CA SER A 226 -14.92 -6.14 5.50
C SER A 226 -15.94 -5.83 4.40
#